data_AF-A0A7S2LJD6-F1
#
_entry.id   AF-A0A7S2LJD6-F1
#
_cell.length_a   1.000
_cell.length_b   1.000
_cell.length_c   1.000
_cell.angle_alpha   90.00
_cell.angle_beta   90.00
_cell.angle_gamma   90.00
#
_symmetry.space_group_name_H-M   'P 1'
#
loop_
_entity.id
_entity.type
_entity.pdbx_description
1 polymer ?
#
loop_
_entity_poly.entity_id
_entity_poly.type
_entity_poly.pdbx_seq_one_letter_code
_entity_poly.pdbx_strand_id
1 'polypeptide(L)'
;GGDDTTSEGEDQVSLDLESFPHCGQPPHSHQTLHFHLPPLISKRTIHVPKYHLGLFFAFLNGLLAATIMIPLHYAPPHSTQGIGYSMSFGIAAMIVVVFAWLLRWMVCALQCRSVVKGYQSLPSFHFKDMLRPGMLAGLLYSIGNLSGIVSIQKLGNFMGYSLNQSSMIVSGLWGIFYYKEIPGFKNILGFISSSVIVFVGILLMGRDHQA
;
A
#
# COMPACT_ATOMS: atom_id res chain seq x y z
N GLY A 1 -47.71 11.48 -36.14
CA GLY A 1 -46.33 10.99 -36.25
C GLY A 1 -45.46 12.10 -35.72
N GLY A 2 -44.70 11.91 -34.65
CA GLY A 2 -44.06 10.69 -34.18
C GLY A 2 -42.56 10.99 -34.21
N ASP A 3 -41.98 11.12 -33.01
CA ASP A 3 -40.56 10.97 -32.64
C ASP A 3 -39.52 11.86 -33.39
N ASP A 4 -38.42 12.33 -32.82
CA ASP A 4 -37.68 11.86 -31.65
C ASP A 4 -36.75 12.97 -31.14
N THR A 5 -36.54 12.95 -29.84
CA THR A 5 -35.56 13.70 -29.04
C THR A 5 -34.12 13.27 -29.31
N THR A 6 -33.16 14.19 -29.25
CA THR A 6 -31.80 13.87 -28.75
C THR A 6 -31.09 15.14 -28.28
N SER A 7 -31.30 15.46 -27.01
CA SER A 7 -30.35 16.24 -26.22
C SER A 7 -29.16 15.33 -25.91
N GLU A 8 -27.99 15.59 -26.48
CA GLU A 8 -26.75 14.99 -26.00
C GLU A 8 -26.35 15.69 -24.71
N GLY A 9 -26.63 15.02 -23.59
CA GLY A 9 -26.10 15.38 -22.28
C GLY A 9 -24.59 15.15 -22.27
N GLU A 10 -23.85 16.21 -21.97
CA GLU A 10 -22.49 16.09 -21.46
C GLU A 10 -22.56 15.36 -20.11
N ASP A 11 -22.36 14.04 -20.14
CA ASP A 11 -22.08 13.25 -18.94
C ASP A 11 -20.68 13.65 -18.43
N GLN A 12 -20.67 14.78 -17.73
CA GLN A 12 -19.62 15.19 -16.82
C GLN A 12 -19.56 14.14 -15.72
N VAL A 13 -18.78 13.07 -15.96
CA VAL A 13 -18.34 12.13 -14.92
C VAL A 13 -17.41 12.92 -14.00
N SER A 14 -18.07 13.68 -13.15
CA SER A 14 -17.57 14.19 -11.89
C SER A 14 -17.13 12.94 -11.14
N LEU A 15 -15.83 12.68 -11.15
CA LEU A 15 -15.22 11.78 -10.19
C LEU A 15 -15.60 12.37 -8.83
N ASP A 16 -16.63 11.80 -8.21
CA ASP A 16 -17.04 12.02 -6.84
C ASP A 16 -15.87 11.60 -5.93
N LEU A 17 -14.87 12.48 -5.88
CA LEU A 17 -13.81 12.53 -4.89
C LEU A 17 -14.36 13.15 -3.58
N GLU A 18 -15.68 13.28 -3.44
CA GLU A 18 -16.42 13.82 -2.29
C GLU A 18 -17.24 12.77 -1.52
N SER A 19 -16.74 11.53 -1.45
CA SER A 19 -17.22 10.60 -0.41
C SER A 19 -16.07 9.91 0.31
N PHE A 20 -15.11 10.71 0.78
CA PHE A 20 -14.58 10.42 2.10
C PHE A 20 -15.69 10.77 3.10
N PRO A 21 -16.24 9.80 3.86
CA PRO A 21 -17.31 10.09 4.80
C PRO A 21 -16.83 11.18 5.76
N HIS A 22 -17.47 12.35 5.68
CA HIS A 22 -17.19 13.48 6.54
C HIS A 22 -17.14 13.02 7.99
N CYS A 23 -15.96 13.19 8.57
CA CYS A 23 -15.61 12.91 9.94
C CYS A 23 -16.52 13.64 10.91
N GLY A 24 -17.45 12.90 11.51
CA GLY A 24 -18.23 13.35 12.66
C GLY A 24 -18.84 12.21 13.48
N GLN A 25 -18.82 10.97 12.99
CA GLN A 25 -19.32 9.84 13.75
C GLN A 25 -18.24 9.19 14.63
N PRO A 26 -18.56 8.83 15.88
CA PRO A 26 -17.61 8.22 16.81
C PRO A 26 -17.04 6.90 16.22
N PRO A 27 -15.80 6.54 16.59
CA PRO A 27 -14.98 5.52 15.91
C PRO A 27 -15.45 4.06 16.10
N HIS A 28 -16.68 3.85 16.58
CA HIS A 28 -17.24 2.52 16.86
C HIS A 28 -18.34 2.11 15.89
N SER A 29 -18.52 2.81 14.76
CA SER A 29 -19.45 2.34 13.73
C SER A 29 -18.91 1.04 13.14
N HIS A 30 -19.52 -0.06 13.58
CA HIS A 30 -19.38 -1.44 13.08
C HIS A 30 -19.75 -1.50 11.59
N GLN A 31 -18.96 -0.88 10.71
CA GLN A 31 -19.06 -1.16 9.30
C GLN A 31 -18.49 -2.56 9.07
N THR A 32 -19.39 -3.53 8.95
CA THR A 32 -19.05 -4.90 8.55
C THR A 32 -18.82 -4.93 7.05
N LEU A 33 -17.70 -5.53 6.63
CA LEU A 33 -17.40 -5.68 5.21
C LEU A 33 -18.01 -7.00 4.74
N HIS A 34 -18.94 -6.92 3.78
CA HIS A 34 -19.62 -8.09 3.23
C HIS A 34 -18.74 -8.71 2.14
N PHE A 35 -17.91 -9.68 2.52
CA PHE A 35 -17.17 -10.47 1.55
C PHE A 35 -18.09 -11.51 0.91
N HIS A 36 -18.55 -11.22 -0.31
CA HIS A 36 -19.09 -12.24 -1.20
C HIS A 36 -17.92 -13.01 -1.80
N LEU A 37 -17.61 -14.18 -1.24
CA LEU A 37 -16.66 -15.09 -1.88
C LEU A 37 -17.22 -15.55 -3.22
N PRO A 38 -16.37 -15.68 -4.25
CA PRO A 38 -16.80 -16.22 -5.52
C PRO A 38 -17.34 -17.65 -5.33
N PRO A 39 -18.37 -18.04 -6.12
CA PRO A 39 -19.13 -19.28 -5.93
C PRO A 39 -18.30 -20.56 -6.07
N LEU A 40 -17.04 -20.46 -6.51
CA LEU A 40 -16.07 -21.55 -6.60
C LEU A 40 -15.45 -21.95 -5.25
N ILE A 41 -15.45 -21.08 -4.23
CA ILE A 41 -14.70 -21.32 -2.98
C ILE A 41 -15.62 -21.59 -1.79
N SER A 42 -16.69 -20.81 -1.60
CA SER A 42 -17.65 -21.06 -0.52
C SER A 42 -18.89 -20.17 -0.65
N LYS A 43 -20.08 -20.69 -0.34
CA LYS A 43 -21.33 -19.89 -0.21
C LYS A 43 -21.46 -19.17 1.15
N ARG A 44 -20.43 -19.20 2.01
CA ARG A 44 -20.49 -18.62 3.35
C ARG A 44 -20.14 -17.14 3.31
N THR A 45 -21.05 -16.31 3.81
CA THR A 45 -20.80 -14.90 4.14
C THR A 45 -20.06 -14.85 5.49
N ILE A 46 -18.81 -14.40 5.48
CA ILE A 46 -18.02 -14.23 6.71
C ILE A 46 -18.15 -12.78 7.16
N HIS A 47 -18.65 -12.58 8.39
CA HIS A 47 -18.74 -11.26 9.01
C HIS A 47 -17.40 -10.94 9.68
N VAL A 48 -16.56 -10.16 9.02
CA VAL A 48 -15.32 -9.66 9.63
C VAL A 48 -15.43 -8.16 9.89
N PRO A 49 -15.28 -7.70 11.14
CA PRO A 49 -15.18 -6.28 11.44
C PRO A 49 -13.96 -5.65 10.74
N LYS A 50 -14.16 -4.50 10.08
CA LYS A 50 -13.12 -3.79 9.30
C LYS A 50 -11.84 -3.52 10.08
N TYR A 51 -11.96 -3.19 11.36
CA TYR A 51 -10.81 -2.95 12.24
C TYR A 51 -9.88 -4.17 12.32
N HIS A 52 -10.44 -5.36 12.58
CA HIS A 52 -9.63 -6.58 12.70
C HIS A 52 -9.01 -6.97 11.36
N LEU A 53 -9.72 -6.74 10.26
CA LEU A 53 -9.19 -6.95 8.93
C LEU A 53 -8.00 -6.01 8.65
N GLY A 54 -8.15 -4.73 8.98
CA GLY A 54 -7.07 -3.74 8.84
C GLY A 54 -5.85 -4.11 9.70
N LEU A 55 -6.08 -4.50 10.96
CA LEU A 55 -5.01 -4.96 11.85
C LEU A 55 -4.30 -6.21 11.33
N PHE A 56 -5.07 -7.17 10.78
CA PHE A 56 -4.52 -8.36 10.16
C PHE A 56 -3.66 -8.04 8.93
N PHE A 57 -4.13 -7.15 8.05
CA PHE A 57 -3.33 -6.70 6.89
C PHE A 57 -2.09 -5.92 7.30
N ALA A 58 -2.16 -5.09 8.34
CA ALA A 58 -1.01 -4.38 8.88
C ALA A 58 0.05 -5.35 9.42
N PHE A 59 -0.39 -6.36 10.19
CA PHE A 59 0.48 -7.42 10.68
C PHE A 59 1.10 -8.24 9.54
N LEU A 60 0.29 -8.67 8.57
CA LEU A 60 0.75 -9.44 7.43
C LEU A 60 1.74 -8.63 6.58
N ASN A 61 1.47 -7.34 6.37
CA ASN A 61 2.39 -6.44 5.68
C ASN A 61 3.72 -6.30 6.42
N GLY A 62 3.71 -6.16 7.75
CA GLY A 62 4.92 -6.14 8.56
C GLY A 62 5.72 -7.45 8.47
N LEU A 63 5.02 -8.60 8.54
CA LEU A 63 5.64 -9.91 8.42
C LEU A 63 6.26 -10.13 7.03
N LEU A 64 5.53 -9.80 5.96
CA LEU A 64 6.03 -9.89 4.59
C LEU A 64 7.17 -8.90 4.33
N ALA A 65 7.12 -7.69 4.91
CA ALA A 65 8.23 -6.74 4.82
C ALA A 65 9.49 -7.28 5.51
N ALA A 66 9.35 -7.96 6.66
CA ALA A 66 10.47 -8.59 7.36
C ALA A 66 11.08 -9.75 6.56
N THR A 67 10.26 -10.56 5.87
CA THR A 67 10.77 -11.69 5.07
C THR A 67 11.57 -11.27 3.85
N ILE A 68 11.34 -10.06 3.30
CA ILE A 68 12.14 -9.50 2.20
C ILE A 68 13.62 -9.33 2.60
N MET A 69 13.93 -9.20 3.90
CA MET A 69 15.31 -9.09 4.38
C MET A 69 16.00 -10.45 4.53
N ILE A 70 15.28 -11.58 4.49
CA ILE A 70 15.86 -12.92 4.67
C ILE A 70 16.81 -13.28 3.52
N PRO A 71 16.43 -13.15 2.23
CA PRO A 71 17.33 -13.46 1.11
C PRO A 71 18.59 -12.59 1.11
N LEU A 72 18.49 -11.34 1.60
CA LEU A 72 19.63 -10.43 1.71
C LEU A 72 20.68 -10.94 2.71
N HIS A 73 20.25 -11.61 3.79
CA HIS A 73 21.16 -12.23 4.75
C HIS A 73 21.95 -13.41 4.16
N TYR A 74 21.35 -14.15 3.23
CA TYR A 74 21.98 -15.31 2.56
C TYR A 74 22.74 -14.93 1.29
N ALA A 75 22.66 -13.68 0.83
CA ALA A 75 23.36 -13.22 -0.37
C ALA A 75 24.87 -13.03 -0.08
N PRO A 76 25.78 -13.52 -0.95
CA PRO A 76 27.21 -13.35 -0.78
C PRO A 76 27.58 -11.85 -0.71
N PRO A 77 28.36 -11.41 0.30
CA PRO A 77 28.65 -9.99 0.51
C PRO A 77 29.44 -9.33 -0.64
N HIS A 78 30.15 -10.13 -1.44
CA HIS A 78 31.02 -9.62 -2.50
C HIS A 78 30.37 -9.45 -3.88
N SER A 79 29.16 -9.99 -4.12
CA SER A 79 28.61 -10.07 -5.49
C SER A 79 27.35 -9.21 -5.72
N THR A 80 26.59 -8.86 -4.69
CA THR A 80 25.22 -8.30 -4.86
C THR A 80 24.76 -7.43 -3.69
N GLN A 81 25.60 -6.48 -3.24
CA GLN A 81 25.17 -5.49 -2.24
C GLN A 81 24.83 -4.13 -2.88
N GLY A 82 23.78 -3.48 -2.39
CA GLY A 82 23.40 -2.12 -2.77
C GLY A 82 22.51 -2.03 -4.02
N ILE A 83 22.94 -1.24 -5.01
CA ILE A 83 22.12 -0.84 -6.17
C ILE A 83 21.71 -2.04 -7.03
N GLY A 84 22.58 -3.04 -7.19
CA GLY A 84 22.28 -4.26 -7.96
C GLY A 84 21.12 -5.07 -7.36
N TYR A 85 21.03 -5.13 -6.03
CA TYR A 85 19.90 -5.75 -5.34
C TYR A 85 18.59 -4.99 -5.61
N SER A 86 18.63 -3.65 -5.58
CA SER A 86 17.45 -2.82 -5.86
C SER A 86 16.93 -3.01 -7.30
N MET A 87 17.82 -3.10 -8.29
CA MET A 87 17.44 -3.39 -9.68
C MET A 87 16.80 -4.78 -9.81
N SER A 88 17.40 -5.81 -9.22
CA SER A 88 16.84 -7.17 -9.22
C SER A 88 15.49 -7.24 -8.51
N PHE A 89 15.34 -6.53 -7.40
CA PHE A 89 14.07 -6.43 -6.67
C PHE A 89 12.99 -5.78 -7.54
N GLY A 90 13.32 -4.70 -8.27
CA GLY A 90 12.39 -4.07 -9.21
C GLY A 90 11.94 -5.01 -10.33
N ILE A 91 12.86 -5.78 -10.92
CA ILE A 91 12.54 -6.77 -11.95
C ILE A 91 11.63 -7.87 -11.38
N ALA A 92 11.98 -8.40 -10.20
CA ALA A 92 11.16 -9.41 -9.52
C ALA A 92 9.75 -8.88 -9.22
N ALA A 93 9.63 -7.64 -8.74
CA ALA A 93 8.34 -6.99 -8.50
C ALA A 93 7.51 -6.89 -9.80
N MET A 94 8.12 -6.49 -10.92
CA MET A 94 7.44 -6.45 -12.22
C MET A 94 6.93 -7.83 -12.65
N ILE A 95 7.75 -8.87 -12.50
CA ILE A 95 7.36 -10.25 -12.82
C ILE A 95 6.18 -10.69 -11.95
N VAL A 96 6.24 -10.44 -10.64
CA VAL A 96 5.17 -10.78 -9.70
C VAL A 96 3.89 -10.02 -10.02
N VAL A 97 3.97 -8.74 -10.38
CA VAL A 97 2.80 -7.93 -10.78
C VAL A 97 2.16 -8.48 -12.05
N VAL A 98 2.96 -8.83 -13.07
CA VAL A 98 2.47 -9.45 -14.31
C VAL A 98 1.82 -10.80 -13.99
N PHE A 99 2.46 -11.62 -13.15
CA PHE A 99 1.91 -12.91 -12.76
C PHE A 99 0.60 -12.78 -11.98
N ALA A 100 0.50 -11.80 -11.06
CA ALA A 100 -0.73 -11.52 -10.33
C ALA A 100 -1.86 -11.05 -11.26
N TRP A 101 -1.53 -10.25 -12.28
CA TRP A 101 -2.48 -9.86 -13.33
C TRP A 101 -2.94 -11.05 -14.16
N LEU A 102 -2.02 -11.95 -14.57
CA LEU A 102 -2.34 -13.17 -15.29
C LEU A 102 -3.21 -14.11 -14.46
N LEU A 103 -2.90 -14.28 -13.17
CA LEU A 103 -3.68 -15.08 -12.25
C LEU A 103 -5.08 -14.49 -12.06
N ARG A 104 -5.19 -13.17 -11.90
CA ARG A 104 -6.49 -12.47 -11.80
C ARG A 104 -7.30 -12.66 -13.07
N TRP A 105 -6.70 -12.48 -14.24
CA TRP A 105 -7.35 -12.73 -15.53
C TRP A 105 -7.82 -14.19 -15.64
N MET A 106 -6.98 -15.15 -15.25
CA MET A 106 -7.33 -16.58 -15.25
C MET A 106 -8.50 -16.89 -14.32
N VAL A 107 -8.51 -16.34 -13.10
CA VAL A 107 -9.62 -16.50 -12.15
C VAL A 107 -10.92 -15.91 -12.72
N CYS A 108 -10.87 -14.71 -13.31
CA CYS A 108 -12.03 -14.09 -13.95
C CYS A 108 -12.52 -14.89 -15.17
N ALA A 109 -11.60 -15.42 -16.00
CA ALA A 109 -11.95 -16.25 -17.15
C ALA A 109 -12.64 -17.56 -16.72
N LEU A 110 -12.15 -18.20 -15.64
CA LEU A 110 -12.75 -19.40 -15.05
C LEU A 110 -14.13 -19.10 -14.42
N GLN A 111 -14.29 -17.97 -13.73
CA GLN A 111 -15.56 -17.56 -13.12
C GLN A 111 -16.64 -17.24 -14.16
N CYS A 112 -16.27 -16.56 -15.25
CA CYS A 112 -17.20 -16.18 -16.31
C CYS A 112 -17.47 -17.32 -17.33
N ARG A 113 -16.78 -18.47 -17.22
CA ARG A 113 -16.78 -19.58 -18.20
C ARG A 113 -16.54 -19.13 -19.66
N SER A 114 -15.99 -17.95 -19.85
CA SER A 114 -15.78 -17.32 -21.14
C SER A 114 -14.60 -16.36 -21.04
N VAL A 115 -13.60 -16.59 -21.91
CA VAL A 115 -12.37 -15.79 -21.96
C VAL A 115 -12.66 -14.34 -22.34
N VAL A 116 -13.65 -14.12 -23.21
CA VAL A 116 -14.03 -12.80 -23.71
C VAL A 116 -14.69 -11.95 -22.62
N LYS A 117 -15.65 -12.53 -21.86
CA LYS A 117 -16.30 -11.84 -20.73
C LYS A 117 -15.35 -11.61 -19.55
N GLY A 118 -14.42 -12.53 -19.32
CA GLY A 118 -13.37 -12.38 -18.32
C GLY A 118 -12.43 -11.22 -18.62
N TYR A 119 -12.08 -11.01 -19.90
CA TYR A 119 -11.26 -9.87 -20.32
C TYR A 119 -12.00 -8.53 -20.17
N GLN A 120 -13.29 -8.49 -20.49
CA GLN A 120 -14.12 -7.27 -20.31
C GLN A 120 -14.34 -6.89 -18.84
N SER A 121 -14.18 -7.84 -17.92
CA SER A 121 -14.28 -7.59 -16.47
C SER A 121 -12.97 -7.11 -15.85
N LEU A 122 -11.87 -7.07 -16.62
CA LEU A 122 -10.63 -6.46 -16.15
C LEU A 122 -10.81 -4.94 -16.03
N PRO A 123 -10.20 -4.30 -15.03
CA PRO A 123 -10.25 -2.85 -14.92
C PRO A 123 -9.71 -2.23 -16.21
N SER A 124 -10.46 -1.30 -16.79
CA SER A 124 -10.05 -0.61 -18.00
C SER A 124 -8.73 0.13 -17.75
N PHE A 125 -7.76 -0.10 -18.62
CA PHE A 125 -6.46 0.56 -18.51
C PHE A 125 -6.59 2.03 -18.90
N HIS A 126 -6.85 2.89 -17.91
CA HIS A 126 -6.76 4.35 -18.07
C HIS A 126 -5.30 4.79 -18.05
N PHE A 127 -4.53 4.37 -19.06
CA PHE A 127 -3.09 4.64 -19.14
C PHE A 127 -2.77 6.13 -19.07
N LYS A 128 -3.55 6.99 -19.73
CA LYS A 128 -3.26 8.44 -19.75
C LYS A 128 -3.39 9.09 -18.37
N ASP A 129 -4.40 8.71 -17.60
CA ASP A 129 -4.70 9.33 -16.31
C ASP A 129 -3.88 8.71 -15.16
N MET A 130 -3.60 7.41 -15.23
CA MET A 130 -2.84 6.71 -14.19
C MET A 130 -1.32 6.79 -14.38
N LEU A 131 -0.82 7.04 -15.60
CA LEU A 131 0.61 7.05 -15.87
C LEU A 131 1.33 8.18 -15.12
N ARG A 132 0.74 9.38 -15.07
CA ARG A 132 1.36 10.52 -14.35
C ARG A 132 1.51 10.26 -12.84
N PRO A 133 0.43 9.96 -12.08
CA PRO A 133 0.54 9.69 -10.66
C PRO A 133 1.32 8.40 -10.39
N GLY A 134 1.18 7.37 -11.23
CA GLY A 134 1.92 6.12 -11.12
C GLY A 134 3.43 6.29 -11.30
N MET A 135 3.86 7.04 -12.33
CA MET A 135 5.28 7.34 -12.53
C MET A 135 5.84 8.21 -11.41
N LEU A 136 5.10 9.23 -10.94
CA LEU A 136 5.55 10.08 -9.85
C LEU A 136 5.72 9.27 -8.55
N ALA A 137 4.73 8.44 -8.21
CA ALA A 137 4.80 7.55 -7.05
C ALA A 137 5.96 6.55 -7.17
N GLY A 138 6.13 5.92 -8.33
CA GLY A 138 7.23 4.98 -8.58
C GLY A 138 8.61 5.65 -8.51
N LEU A 139 8.74 6.88 -9.03
CA LEU A 139 9.98 7.65 -8.98
C LEU A 139 10.30 8.05 -7.54
N LEU A 140 9.33 8.58 -6.79
CA LEU A 140 9.50 8.94 -5.38
C LEU A 140 9.87 7.71 -4.54
N TYR A 141 9.21 6.57 -4.78
CA TYR A 141 9.53 5.30 -4.12
C TYR A 141 10.97 4.84 -4.43
N SER A 142 11.39 4.93 -5.68
CA SER A 142 12.74 4.56 -6.10
C SER A 142 13.81 5.47 -5.49
N ILE A 143 13.55 6.78 -5.45
CA ILE A 143 14.43 7.77 -4.80
C ILE A 143 14.53 7.47 -3.30
N GLY A 144 13.40 7.16 -2.64
CA GLY A 144 13.38 6.79 -1.22
C GLY A 144 14.22 5.55 -0.95
N ASN A 145 14.03 4.48 -1.73
CA ASN A 145 14.81 3.25 -1.60
C ASN A 145 16.30 3.46 -1.87
N LEU A 146 16.67 4.21 -2.92
CA LEU A 146 18.07 4.54 -3.22
C LEU A 146 18.70 5.37 -2.10
N SER A 147 17.98 6.38 -1.58
CA SER A 147 18.43 7.21 -0.47
C SER A 147 18.63 6.37 0.81
N GLY A 148 17.74 5.41 1.06
CA GLY A 148 17.86 4.45 2.16
C GLY A 148 19.12 3.58 2.03
N ILE A 149 19.37 3.03 0.83
CA ILE A 149 20.58 2.23 0.57
C ILE A 149 21.85 3.08 0.74
N VAL A 150 21.89 4.30 0.20
CA VAL A 150 23.04 5.21 0.33
C VAL A 150 23.27 5.58 1.80
N SER A 151 22.19 5.84 2.55
CA SER A 151 22.27 6.12 4.00
C SER A 151 22.89 4.94 4.75
N ILE A 152 22.43 3.71 4.50
CA ILE A 152 22.99 2.48 5.09
C ILE A 152 24.47 2.31 4.75
N GLN A 153 24.87 2.56 3.50
CA GLN A 153 26.26 2.43 3.07
C GLN A 153 27.19 3.48 3.70
N LYS A 154 26.71 4.70 3.95
CA LYS A 154 27.52 5.80 4.48
C LYS A 154 27.54 5.88 6.00
N LEU A 155 26.42 5.63 6.67
CA LEU A 155 26.27 5.77 8.12
C LEU A 155 26.39 4.41 8.84
N GLY A 156 26.48 3.31 8.10
CA GLY A 156 26.47 1.95 8.61
C GLY A 156 25.04 1.38 8.73
N ASN A 157 24.95 0.05 8.72
CA ASN A 157 23.68 -0.69 8.79
C ASN A 157 22.79 -0.18 9.91
N PHE A 158 23.37 0.03 11.09
CA PHE A 158 22.65 0.42 12.28
C PHE A 158 21.94 1.79 12.15
N MET A 159 22.71 2.85 11.84
CA MET A 159 22.16 4.20 11.71
C MET A 159 21.26 4.35 10.48
N GLY A 160 21.58 3.65 9.39
CA GLY A 160 20.75 3.65 8.18
C GLY A 160 19.36 3.04 8.41
N TYR A 161 19.26 1.93 9.12
CA TYR A 161 17.96 1.31 9.44
C TYR A 161 17.14 2.18 10.39
N SER A 162 17.78 2.77 11.40
CA SER A 162 17.17 3.71 12.34
C SER A 162 16.56 4.93 11.62
N LEU A 163 17.29 5.53 10.68
CA LEU A 163 16.78 6.63 9.85
C LEU A 163 15.63 6.20 8.96
N ASN A 164 15.71 5.01 8.36
CA ASN A 164 14.62 4.50 7.52
C ASN A 164 13.34 4.28 8.33
N GLN A 165 13.43 3.79 9.57
CA GLN A 165 12.26 3.66 10.44
C GLN A 165 11.64 5.01 10.83
N SER A 166 12.46 6.06 11.01
CA SER A 166 11.95 7.41 11.32
C SER A 166 11.07 8.00 10.21
N SER A 167 11.22 7.53 8.96
CA SER A 167 10.38 7.97 7.83
C SER A 167 8.89 7.64 8.06
N MET A 168 8.57 6.58 8.81
CA MET A 168 7.19 6.25 9.15
C MET A 168 6.54 7.31 10.04
N ILE A 169 7.32 7.93 10.95
CA ILE A 169 6.83 9.02 11.81
C ILE A 169 6.52 10.24 10.93
N VAL A 170 7.43 10.61 10.02
CA VAL A 170 7.23 11.73 9.09
C VAL A 170 6.00 11.49 8.21
N SER A 171 5.84 10.26 7.69
CA SER A 171 4.67 9.88 6.90
C SER A 171 3.37 10.01 7.70
N GLY A 172 3.35 9.58 8.96
CA GLY A 172 2.16 9.71 9.80
C GLY A 172 1.85 11.15 10.19
N LEU A 173 2.87 12.00 10.41
CA LEU A 173 2.70 13.44 10.62
C LEU A 173 2.08 14.11 9.38
N TRP A 174 2.50 13.71 8.17
CA TRP A 174 1.89 14.20 6.94
C TRP A 174 0.42 13.77 6.83
N GLY A 175 0.09 12.53 7.20
CA GLY A 175 -1.30 12.05 7.29
C GLY A 175 -2.18 12.89 8.24
N ILE A 176 -1.62 13.30 9.37
CA ILE A 176 -2.34 14.11 10.37
C ILE A 176 -2.47 15.57 9.92
N PHE A 177 -1.40 16.21 9.46
CA PHE A 177 -1.40 17.65 9.17
C PHE A 177 -1.95 17.99 7.78
N TYR A 178 -1.58 17.20 6.76
CA TYR A 178 -1.96 17.48 5.37
C TYR A 178 -3.33 16.88 5.03
N TYR A 179 -3.50 15.57 5.29
CA TYR A 179 -4.73 14.86 4.94
C TYR A 179 -5.81 14.93 6.02
N LYS A 180 -5.46 15.35 7.25
CA LYS A 180 -6.38 15.45 8.40
C LYS A 180 -7.16 14.16 8.66
N GLU A 181 -6.54 13.01 8.42
CA GLU A 181 -7.19 11.68 8.47
C GLU A 181 -7.62 11.27 9.88
N ILE A 182 -7.07 11.89 10.92
CA ILE A 182 -7.33 11.56 12.31
C ILE A 182 -8.02 12.75 13.01
N PRO A 183 -9.36 12.79 13.06
CA PRO A 183 -10.07 13.76 13.86
C PRO A 183 -9.99 13.37 15.35
N GLY A 184 -9.73 14.37 16.19
CA GLY A 184 -9.82 14.23 17.63
C GLY A 184 -8.47 14.23 18.34
N PHE A 185 -8.35 15.14 19.31
CA PHE A 185 -7.14 15.36 20.09
C PHE A 185 -6.63 14.08 20.78
N LYS A 186 -7.53 13.20 21.25
CA LYS A 186 -7.16 11.94 21.91
C LYS A 186 -6.43 10.97 20.98
N ASN A 187 -6.86 10.86 19.73
CA ASN A 187 -6.25 9.96 18.75
C ASN A 187 -4.90 10.52 18.27
N ILE A 188 -4.82 11.83 18.07
CA ILE A 188 -3.55 12.52 17.77
C ILE A 188 -2.56 12.31 18.91
N LEU A 189 -2.99 12.47 20.18
CA LEU A 189 -2.13 12.25 21.33
C LEU A 189 -1.65 10.81 21.44
N GLY A 190 -2.52 9.82 21.13
CA GLY A 190 -2.12 8.41 21.03
C GLY A 190 -1.11 8.13 19.91
N PHE A 191 -1.27 8.79 18.76
CA PHE A 191 -0.29 8.69 17.67
C PHE A 191 1.05 9.32 18.05
N ILE A 192 1.04 10.50 18.67
CA ILE A 192 2.27 11.16 19.13
C ILE A 192 2.96 10.35 20.22
N SER A 193 2.22 9.81 21.20
CA SER A 193 2.81 8.98 22.25
C SER A 193 3.47 7.71 21.69
N SER A 194 2.80 7.01 20.78
CA SER A 194 3.37 5.84 20.09
C SER A 194 4.57 6.22 19.22
N SER A 195 4.53 7.35 18.52
CA SER A 195 5.65 7.86 17.73
C SER A 195 6.87 8.18 18.60
N VAL A 196 6.67 8.78 19.78
CA VAL A 196 7.74 9.06 20.75
C VAL A 196 8.37 7.77 21.26
N ILE A 197 7.57 6.76 21.58
CA ILE A 197 8.07 5.44 22.01
C ILE A 197 8.95 4.81 20.90
N VAL A 198 8.49 4.84 19.65
CA VAL A 198 9.27 4.34 18.50
C VAL A 198 10.58 5.13 18.35
N PHE A 199 10.52 6.47 18.44
CA PHE A 199 11.70 7.32 18.33
C PHE A 199 12.73 7.06 19.44
N VAL A 200 12.27 6.89 20.69
CA VAL A 200 13.13 6.51 21.81
C VAL A 200 13.75 5.13 21.58
N GLY A 201 12.97 4.17 21.09
CA GLY A 201 13.48 2.85 20.71
C GLY A 201 14.61 2.93 19.69
N ILE A 202 14.44 3.76 18.66
CA ILE A 202 15.47 4.03 17.65
C ILE A 202 16.74 4.62 18.28
N LEU A 203 16.60 5.62 19.16
CA LEU A 203 17.74 6.25 19.84
C LEU A 203 18.48 5.30 20.80
N LEU A 204 17.75 4.48 21.56
CA LEU A 204 18.33 3.50 22.47
C LEU A 204 19.15 2.46 21.70
N MET A 205 18.56 1.92 20.64
CA MET A 205 19.23 0.95 19.78
C MET A 205 20.50 1.58 19.15
N GLY A 206 20.47 2.89 18.86
CA GLY A 206 21.64 3.66 18.40
C GLY A 206 22.74 3.87 19.41
N ARG A 207 22.39 4.05 20.69
CA ARG A 207 23.38 4.18 21.76
C ARG A 207 24.12 2.88 22.00
N ASP A 208 23.41 1.75 22.03
CA ASP A 208 23.99 0.44 22.37
C ASP A 208 24.99 -0.07 21.32
N HIS A 209 25.01 0.53 20.13
CA HIS A 209 25.97 0.20 19.07
C HIS A 209 27.27 1.03 19.12
N GLN A 210 27.30 2.10 19.93
CA GLN A 210 28.50 2.92 20.15
C GLN A 210 29.25 2.59 21.45
N ALA A 211 28.63 1.82 22.34
CA ALA A 211 29.22 1.32 23.59
C ALA A 211 29.90 -0.03 23.37
#